data_AF-A0AAE5XL75-F1
#
_entry.id   AF-A0AAE5XL75-F1
#
_cell.length_a   1.000
_cell.length_b   1.000
_cell.length_c   1.000
_cell.angle_alpha   90.00
_cell.angle_beta   90.00
_cell.angle_gamma   90.00
#
_symmetry.space_group_name_H-M   'P 1'
#
loop_
_entity.id
_entity.type
_entity.pdbx_description
1 polymer ?
#
loop_
_entity_poly.entity_id
_entity_poly.type
_entity_poly.pdbx_seq_one_letter_code
_entity_poly.pdbx_strand_id
1 'polypeptide(L)'
;MAMPKKKSRIITVDNTNYRWRSSGNDGWLDVYVELAEAPCQLLYEQILYGSDLHDFSITPAYVAKLIKAALDQGWSPSQNGPDFRITT
;
A
#
# COMPACT_ATOMS: atom_id res chain seq x y z
N MET A 1 4.80 12.88 -4.43
CA MET A 1 4.35 12.46 -5.79
C MET A 1 3.05 11.69 -5.61
N ALA A 2 2.04 11.91 -6.45
CA ALA A 2 0.75 11.22 -6.30
C ALA A 2 0.68 9.98 -7.19
N MET A 3 0.06 8.91 -6.68
CA MET A 3 -0.11 7.67 -7.40
C MET A 3 -0.98 7.86 -8.67
N PRO A 4 -0.63 7.24 -9.82
CA PRO A 4 -1.49 7.26 -10.99
C PRO A 4 -2.86 6.64 -10.68
N LYS A 5 -3.94 7.34 -11.04
CA LYS A 5 -5.32 6.87 -10.77
C LYS A 5 -5.68 5.58 -11.52
N LYS A 6 -5.03 5.31 -12.66
CA LYS A 6 -5.28 4.12 -13.49
C LYS A 6 -4.85 2.85 -12.74
N LYS A 7 -5.74 1.85 -12.67
CA LYS A 7 -5.58 0.59 -11.91
C LYS A 7 -5.47 0.74 -10.37
N SER A 8 -5.68 1.94 -9.84
CA SER A 8 -5.83 2.13 -8.39
C SER A 8 -7.22 1.71 -7.93
N ARG A 9 -7.32 1.26 -6.68
CA ARG A 9 -8.54 0.84 -5.99
C ARG A 9 -8.72 1.69 -4.74
N ILE A 10 -9.96 1.86 -4.31
CA ILE A 10 -10.28 2.53 -3.04
C ILE A 10 -10.59 1.46 -1.99
N ILE A 11 -10.15 1.71 -0.76
CA ILE A 11 -10.52 0.94 0.43
C ILE A 11 -10.76 1.90 1.59
N THR A 12 -11.75 1.60 2.42
CA THR A 12 -12.00 2.34 3.67
C THR A 12 -11.44 1.53 4.84
N VAL A 13 -10.55 2.13 5.61
CA VAL A 13 -9.98 1.55 6.84
C VAL A 13 -10.19 2.55 7.96
N ASP A 14 -10.86 2.12 9.03
CA ASP A 14 -11.16 2.94 10.22
C ASP A 14 -11.75 4.33 9.83
N ASN A 15 -12.77 4.30 8.96
CA ASN A 15 -13.47 5.48 8.42
C ASN A 15 -12.62 6.45 7.57
N THR A 16 -11.39 6.05 7.20
CA THR A 16 -10.50 6.81 6.32
C THR A 16 -10.41 6.15 4.95
N ASN A 17 -10.57 6.93 3.89
CA ASN A 17 -10.47 6.45 2.51
C ASN A 17 -9.02 6.46 2.02
N TYR A 18 -8.53 5.28 1.66
CA TYR A 18 -7.22 5.08 1.07
C TYR A 18 -7.34 4.70 -0.40
N ARG A 19 -6.36 5.13 -1.18
CA ARG A 19 -6.14 4.66 -2.55
C ARG A 19 -4.94 3.71 -2.53
N TRP A 20 -5.10 2.56 -3.15
CA TRP A 20 -4.02 1.59 -3.25
C TRP A 20 -3.88 1.01 -4.65
N ARG A 21 -2.70 0.52 -4.97
CA ARG A 21 -2.47 -0.30 -6.16
C ARG A 21 -1.44 -1.37 -5.86
N SER A 22 -1.49 -2.43 -6.64
CA SER A 22 -0.43 -3.43 -6.68
C SER A 22 0.11 -3.63 -8.08
N SER A 23 1.37 -4.01 -8.18
CA SER A 23 2.02 -4.41 -9.42
C SER A 23 2.91 -5.61 -9.16
N GLY A 24 2.90 -6.59 -10.05
CA GLY A 24 3.85 -7.70 -10.01
C GLY A 24 4.87 -7.56 -11.13
N ASN A 25 6.15 -7.77 -10.81
CA ASN A 25 7.22 -7.86 -11.78
C ASN A 25 8.38 -8.75 -11.27
N ASP A 26 8.93 -9.60 -12.14
CA ASP A 26 10.17 -10.36 -11.92
C ASP A 26 10.34 -10.98 -10.52
N GLY A 27 9.29 -11.63 -10.02
CA GLY A 27 9.32 -12.31 -8.72
C GLY A 27 9.09 -11.40 -7.51
N TRP A 28 8.56 -10.19 -7.74
CA TRP A 28 8.18 -9.24 -6.69
C TRP A 28 6.76 -8.74 -6.89
N LEU A 29 6.09 -8.45 -5.77
CA LEU A 29 4.83 -7.72 -5.71
C LEU A 29 5.05 -6.41 -4.96
N ASP A 30 4.82 -5.31 -5.66
CA ASP A 30 4.85 -3.96 -5.10
C ASP A 30 3.45 -3.55 -4.69
N VAL A 31 3.29 -3.04 -3.46
CA VAL A 31 2.05 -2.44 -2.96
C VAL A 31 2.31 -0.98 -2.64
N TYR A 32 1.43 -0.11 -3.13
CA TYR A 32 1.47 1.31 -2.83
C TYR A 32 0.14 1.75 -2.23
N VAL A 33 0.18 2.58 -1.20
CA VAL A 33 -1.02 3.13 -0.54
C VAL A 33 -0.83 4.62 -0.24
N GLU A 34 -1.86 5.43 -0.47
CA GLU A 34 -1.91 6.86 -0.09
C GLU A 34 -3.34 7.22 0.37
N LEU A 35 -3.54 8.43 0.92
CA LEU A 35 -4.90 8.95 1.14
C LEU A 35 -5.62 9.17 -0.20
N ALA A 36 -6.89 8.80 -0.26
CA ALA A 36 -7.67 8.96 -1.47
C ALA A 36 -7.94 10.43 -1.84
N GLU A 37 -8.15 11.27 -0.82
CA GLU A 37 -8.65 12.65 -0.96
C GLU A 37 -7.50 13.67 -0.96
N ALA A 38 -6.59 13.58 0.00
CA ALA A 38 -5.46 14.51 0.16
C ALA A 38 -4.15 13.72 0.37
N PRO A 39 -3.58 13.12 -0.69
CA PRO A 39 -2.35 12.33 -0.58
C PRO A 39 -1.15 13.23 -0.21
N CYS A 40 -0.46 12.93 0.89
CA CYS A 40 0.78 13.60 1.29
C CYS A 40 1.97 12.64 1.35
N GLN A 41 1.81 11.49 2.02
CA GLN A 41 2.85 10.46 2.13
C GLN A 41 2.40 9.14 1.52
N LEU A 42 3.27 8.54 0.70
CA LEU A 42 3.06 7.21 0.12
C LEU A 42 3.56 6.14 1.09
N LEU A 43 2.77 5.10 1.31
CA LEU A 43 3.21 3.82 1.90
C LEU A 43 3.63 2.88 0.77
N TYR A 44 4.78 2.25 0.92
CA TYR A 44 5.32 1.29 -0.03
C TYR A 44 5.76 0.01 0.68
N GLU A 45 5.34 -1.12 0.13
CA GLU A 45 5.82 -2.45 0.52
C GLU A 45 6.23 -3.23 -0.74
N GLN A 46 7.31 -4.00 -0.62
CA GLN A 46 7.77 -4.91 -1.65
C GLN A 46 7.83 -6.33 -1.07
N ILE A 47 7.10 -7.25 -1.70
CA ILE A 47 6.90 -8.61 -1.22
C ILE A 47 7.55 -9.56 -2.23
N LEU A 48 8.39 -10.49 -1.76
CA LEU A 48 8.94 -11.53 -2.63
C LEU A 48 7.81 -12.45 -3.09
N TYR A 49 7.67 -12.62 -4.40
CA TYR A 49 6.71 -13.47 -5.07
C TYR A 49 7.48 -14.51 -5.89
N GLY A 50 8.02 -15.52 -5.21
CA GLY A 50 8.69 -16.66 -5.85
C GLY A 50 7.70 -17.72 -6.34
N SER A 51 8.18 -18.68 -7.13
CA SER A 51 7.41 -19.84 -7.64
C SER A 51 6.67 -20.64 -6.56
N ASP A 52 7.12 -20.56 -5.31
CA ASP A 52 6.55 -21.32 -4.19
C ASP A 52 5.40 -20.56 -3.50
N LEU A 53 5.16 -19.30 -3.87
CA LEU A 53 4.10 -18.42 -3.34
C LEU A 53 2.97 -18.19 -4.34
N HIS A 54 2.70 -19.20 -5.20
CA HIS A 54 1.74 -19.13 -6.30
C HIS A 54 0.32 -18.69 -5.92
N ASP A 55 -0.04 -18.80 -4.63
CA ASP A 55 -1.35 -18.44 -4.09
C ASP A 55 -1.41 -17.07 -3.42
N PHE A 56 -0.29 -16.33 -3.33
CA PHE A 56 -0.29 -15.02 -2.66
C PHE A 56 -0.89 -13.94 -3.58
N SER A 57 -2.11 -13.54 -3.26
CA SER A 57 -2.80 -12.43 -3.91
C SER A 57 -2.93 -11.23 -2.99
N ILE A 58 -2.61 -10.04 -3.49
CA ILE A 58 -2.86 -8.79 -2.77
C ILE A 58 -4.35 -8.51 -2.78
N THR A 59 -4.98 -8.73 -1.64
CA THR A 59 -6.41 -8.52 -1.41
C THR A 59 -6.66 -7.19 -0.67
N PRO A 60 -7.90 -6.65 -0.71
CA PRO A 60 -8.26 -5.53 0.16
C PRO A 60 -8.00 -5.81 1.64
N ALA A 61 -8.22 -7.05 2.11
CA ALA A 61 -7.96 -7.43 3.49
C ALA A 61 -6.46 -7.39 3.84
N TYR A 62 -5.59 -7.79 2.92
CA TYR A 62 -4.14 -7.63 3.08
C TYR A 62 -3.77 -6.15 3.21
N VAL A 63 -4.26 -5.33 2.29
CA VAL A 63 -3.97 -3.88 2.28
C VAL A 63 -4.47 -3.19 3.54
N ALA A 64 -5.62 -3.59 4.08
CA ALA A 64 -6.10 -3.06 5.36
C ALA A 64 -5.18 -3.40 6.53
N LYS A 65 -4.63 -4.61 6.58
CA LYS A 65 -3.63 -5.01 7.60
C LYS A 65 -2.33 -4.23 7.42
N LEU A 66 -1.86 -4.08 6.18
CA LEU A 66 -0.68 -3.30 5.84
C LEU A 66 -0.79 -1.84 6.31
N ILE A 67 -1.94 -1.20 6.04
CA ILE A 67 -2.23 0.17 6.50
C ILE A 67 -2.13 0.26 8.02
N LYS A 68 -2.76 -0.66 8.75
CA LYS A 68 -2.75 -0.66 10.22
C LYS A 68 -1.33 -0.83 10.77
N ALA A 69 -0.59 -1.81 10.24
CA ALA A 69 0.80 -2.02 10.64
C ALA A 69 1.68 -0.80 10.34
N ALA A 70 1.48 -0.12 9.22
CA ALA A 70 2.22 1.09 8.89
C ALA A 70 1.89 2.26 9.82
N LEU A 71 0.62 2.46 10.15
CA LEU A 71 0.19 3.48 11.12
C LEU A 71 0.82 3.22 12.50
N ASP A 72 0.83 1.96 12.95
CA ASP A 72 1.47 1.55 14.20
C ASP A 72 2.99 1.78 14.19
N GLN A 73 3.62 1.73 13.02
CA GLN A 73 5.06 2.01 12.81
C GLN A 73 5.38 3.49 12.55
N GLY A 74 4.38 4.39 12.61
CA GLY A 74 4.58 5.83 12.50
C GLY A 74 4.38 6.41 11.09
N TRP A 75 3.82 5.64 10.15
CA TRP A 75 3.37 6.20 8.89
C TRP A 75 2.33 7.30 9.13
N SER A 76 2.56 8.48 8.55
CA SER A 76 1.71 9.66 8.76
C SER A 76 1.16 10.14 7.41
N PRO A 77 0.09 9.50 6.91
CA PRO A 77 -0.36 9.63 5.52
C PRO A 77 -0.82 11.06 5.13
N SER A 78 -1.21 11.87 6.13
CA SER A 78 -1.63 13.27 5.99
C SER A 78 -0.49 14.29 6.16
N GLN A 79 0.73 13.85 6.46
CA GLN A 79 1.89 14.71 6.60
C GLN A 79 2.78 14.59 5.37
N ASN A 80 3.42 15.69 4.96
CA ASN A 80 4.41 15.62 3.89
C ASN A 80 5.68 14.93 4.41
N GLY A 81 6.20 14.00 3.63
CA GLY A 81 7.41 13.26 3.96
C GLY A 81 7.88 12.39 2.80
N PRO A 82 9.05 11.77 2.92
CA PRO A 82 9.48 10.73 1.99
C PRO A 82 8.53 9.53 2.05
N ASP A 83 8.55 8.70 1.01
CA ASP A 83 7.79 7.45 0.99
C ASP A 83 8.13 6.60 2.23
N PHE A 84 7.10 6.16 2.94
CA PHE A 84 7.25 5.29 4.10
C PHE A 84 7.34 3.85 3.62
N ARG A 85 8.48 3.20 3.87
CA ARG A 85 8.70 1.80 3.52
C ARG A 85 8.46 0.93 4.74
N ILE A 86 7.55 -0.01 4.62
CA ILE A 86 7.33 -1.06 5.61
C ILE A 86 7.95 -2.36 5.12
N THR A 87 8.53 -3.10 6.06
CA THR A 87 9.03 -4.47 5.86
C THR A 87 8.31 -5.34 6.87
N THR A 88 7.33 -6.11 6.40
CA THR A 88 6.54 -7.04 7.21
C THR A 88 7.09 -8.45 7.13
#